data_AF-A0A9C8JF50-F1
#
_entry.id   AF-A0A9C8JF50-F1
#
_cell.length_a   1.000
_cell.length_b   1.000
_cell.length_c   1.000
_cell.angle_alpha   90.00
_cell.angle_beta   90.00
_cell.angle_gamma   90.00
#
_symmetry.space_group_name_H-M   'P 1'
#
loop_
_entity.id
_entity.type
_entity.pdbx_description
1 polymer ?
#
loop_
_entity_poly.entity_id
_entity_poly.type
_entity_poly.pdbx_seq_one_letter_code
_entity_poly.pdbx_strand_id
1 'polypeptide(L)'
;MIKKILIFAVLISFVGVFFLNGGQDYLSFDTLKQHKEDLLAYADANFWQAFFITGGIYILSAVLNLPGAAIMSLAIGFIFGRWYGVLLASFASTIGAVLVFWLARYLFADWARARLENME
;
A
#
# COMPACT_ATOMS: atom_id res chain seq x y z
N MET A 1 22.27 -13.59 -4.74
CA MET A 1 21.43 -14.19 -3.67
C MET A 1 21.30 -13.29 -2.44
N ILE A 2 22.39 -12.86 -1.78
CA ILE A 2 22.34 -12.02 -0.55
C ILE A 2 21.46 -10.76 -0.69
N LYS A 3 21.59 -10.01 -1.80
CA LYS A 3 20.76 -8.81 -2.04
C LYS A 3 19.25 -9.10 -2.11
N LYS A 4 18.86 -10.26 -2.65
CA LYS A 4 17.44 -10.68 -2.76
C LYS A 4 16.89 -11.06 -1.39
N ILE A 5 17.68 -11.79 -0.61
CA ILE A 5 17.35 -12.17 0.78
C ILE A 5 17.21 -10.91 1.64
N LEU A 6 18.09 -9.93 1.47
CA LEU A 6 18.03 -8.67 2.21
C LEU A 6 16.76 -7.86 1.88
N ILE A 7 16.38 -7.73 0.61
CA ILE A 7 15.12 -7.08 0.21
C ILE A 7 13.91 -7.81 0.79
N PHE A 8 13.90 -9.14 0.71
CA PHE A 8 12.80 -9.95 1.24
C PHE A 8 12.69 -9.83 2.77
N ALA A 9 13.83 -9.87 3.48
CA ALA A 9 13.88 -9.66 4.91
C ALA A 9 13.40 -8.26 5.31
N VAL A 10 13.75 -7.22 4.55
CA VAL A 10 13.27 -5.86 4.77
C VAL A 10 11.76 -5.78 4.59
N LEU A 11 11.20 -6.35 3.51
CA LEU A 11 9.74 -6.37 3.29
C LEU A 11 9.00 -7.07 4.43
N ILE A 12 9.46 -8.25 4.83
CA ILE A 12 8.88 -8.99 5.97
C ILE A 12 9.01 -8.19 7.26
N SER A 13 10.15 -7.52 7.49
CA SER A 13 10.35 -6.69 8.66
C SER A 13 9.36 -5.52 8.69
N PHE A 14 9.14 -4.83 7.57
CA PHE A 14 8.13 -3.77 7.49
C PHE A 14 6.71 -4.27 7.79
N VAL A 15 6.33 -5.42 7.21
CA VAL A 15 5.05 -6.06 7.50
C VAL A 15 4.96 -6.45 8.97
N GLY A 16 6.01 -7.07 9.54
CA GLY A 16 6.06 -7.45 10.94
C GLY A 16 5.93 -6.26 11.89
N VAL A 17 6.67 -5.18 11.65
CA VAL A 17 6.55 -3.93 12.42
C VAL A 17 5.15 -3.35 12.32
N PHE A 18 4.52 -3.41 11.14
CA PHE A 18 3.14 -2.94 10.96
C PHE A 18 2.15 -3.71 11.83
N PHE A 19 2.21 -5.05 11.82
CA PHE A 19 1.30 -5.88 12.62
C PHE A 19 1.58 -5.79 14.12
N LEU A 20 2.85 -5.73 14.53
CA LEU A 20 3.25 -5.61 15.94
C LEU A 20 2.81 -4.29 16.58
N ASN A 21 2.75 -3.21 15.80
CA ASN A 21 2.29 -1.90 16.27
C ASN A 21 0.76 -1.72 16.17
N GLY A 22 0.00 -2.78 15.85
CA GLY A 22 -1.46 -2.68 15.73
C GLY A 22 -1.92 -1.94 14.47
N GLY A 23 -1.10 -1.88 13.42
CA GLY A 23 -1.42 -1.17 12.18
C GLY A 23 -2.75 -1.60 11.54
N GLN A 24 -3.14 -2.86 11.73
CA GLN A 24 -4.44 -3.37 11.28
C GLN A 24 -5.63 -2.64 11.92
N ASP A 25 -5.49 -2.21 13.17
CA ASP A 25 -6.56 -1.52 13.90
C ASP A 25 -6.69 -0.09 13.36
N TYR A 26 -5.57 0.57 13.04
CA TYR A 26 -5.58 1.90 12.42
C TYR A 26 -6.19 1.92 11.01
N LEU A 27 -6.03 0.84 10.24
CA LEU A 27 -6.64 0.70 8.91
C LEU A 27 -8.05 0.05 8.97
N SER A 28 -8.62 -0.08 10.17
CA SER A 28 -9.98 -0.60 10.35
C SER A 28 -11.04 0.45 9.99
N PHE A 29 -12.22 -0.05 9.61
CA PHE A 29 -13.36 0.80 9.30
C PHE A 29 -13.85 1.57 10.53
N ASP A 30 -13.78 0.94 11.71
CA ASP A 30 -14.20 1.55 12.98
C ASP A 30 -13.32 2.74 13.35
N THR A 31 -12.00 2.62 13.22
CA THR A 31 -11.07 3.73 13.48
C THR A 31 -11.23 4.87 12.48
N LEU A 32 -11.44 4.55 11.20
CA LEU A 32 -11.73 5.56 10.18
C LEU A 32 -13.02 6.33 10.51
N LYS A 33 -14.06 5.62 10.98
CA LYS A 33 -15.32 6.23 11.37
C LYS A 33 -15.16 7.13 12.60
N GLN A 34 -14.35 6.68 13.57
CA GLN A 34 -14.10 7.43 14.81
C GLN A 34 -13.34 8.74 14.57
N HIS A 35 -12.35 8.74 13.68
CA HIS A 35 -11.51 9.91 13.37
C HIS A 35 -11.96 10.65 12.10
N LYS A 36 -13.17 10.37 11.61
CA LYS A 36 -13.68 10.92 10.35
C LYS A 36 -13.62 12.45 10.32
N GLU A 37 -14.11 13.10 11.37
CA GLU A 37 -14.18 14.55 11.43
C GLU A 37 -12.79 15.19 11.45
N ASP A 38 -11.85 14.61 12.20
CA ASP A 38 -10.46 15.08 12.23
C ASP A 38 -9.76 14.92 10.88
N LEU A 39 -9.98 13.78 10.20
CA LEU A 39 -9.41 13.52 8.88
C LEU A 39 -9.96 14.47 7.81
N LEU A 40 -11.26 14.76 7.85
CA LEU A 40 -11.88 15.74 6.96
C LEU A 40 -11.37 17.16 7.25
N ALA A 41 -11.31 17.56 8.52
CA ALA A 41 -10.81 18.87 8.91
C ALA A 41 -9.33 19.07 8.50
N TYR A 42 -8.51 18.02 8.64
CA TYR A 42 -7.12 18.06 8.19
C TYR A 42 -7.00 18.13 6.66
N ALA A 43 -7.80 17.35 5.93
CA ALA A 43 -7.82 17.37 4.47
C ALA A 43 -8.33 18.72 3.93
N ASP A 44 -9.30 19.34 4.57
CA ASP A 44 -9.80 20.67 4.21
C ASP A 44 -8.76 21.75 4.47
N ALA A 45 -8.03 21.66 5.60
CA ALA A 45 -6.98 22.61 5.94
C ALA A 45 -5.72 22.46 5.06
N ASN A 46 -5.35 21.23 4.69
CA ASN A 46 -4.08 20.90 4.04
C ASN A 46 -4.25 19.93 2.86
N PHE A 47 -5.14 20.26 1.92
CA PHE A 47 -5.56 19.37 0.83
C PHE A 47 -4.41 18.65 0.12
N TRP A 48 -3.42 19.38 -0.42
CA TRP A 48 -2.33 18.77 -1.18
C TRP A 48 -1.42 17.89 -0.33
N GLN A 49 -1.17 18.27 0.92
CA GLN A 49 -0.36 17.47 1.83
C GLN A 49 -1.06 16.16 2.16
N ALA A 50 -2.34 16.24 2.56
CA ALA A 50 -3.18 15.07 2.81
C ALA A 50 -3.24 14.17 1.56
N PHE A 51 -3.43 14.74 0.38
CA PHE A 51 -3.51 14.02 -0.89
C PHE A 51 -2.26 13.17 -1.17
N PHE A 52 -1.06 13.76 -1.06
CA PHE A 52 0.18 13.03 -1.31
C PHE A 52 0.51 12.03 -0.19
N ILE A 53 0.24 12.37 1.08
CA ILE A 53 0.45 11.46 2.21
C ILE A 53 -0.44 10.23 2.07
N THR A 54 -1.75 10.42 1.85
CA THR A 54 -2.69 9.31 1.67
C THR A 54 -2.33 8.45 0.45
N GLY A 55 -1.92 9.08 -0.65
CA GLY A 55 -1.42 8.38 -1.84
C GLY A 55 -0.20 7.50 -1.54
N GLY A 56 0.79 8.03 -0.82
CA GLY A 56 1.99 7.30 -0.42
C GLY A 56 1.67 6.12 0.49
N ILE A 57 0.81 6.31 1.51
CA ILE A 57 0.37 5.23 2.40
C ILE A 57 -0.37 4.16 1.60
N TYR A 58 -1.22 4.55 0.63
CA TYR A 58 -1.96 3.59 -0.18
C TYR A 58 -1.04 2.78 -1.12
N ILE A 59 -0.02 3.42 -1.72
CA ILE A 59 1.01 2.72 -2.49
C ILE A 59 1.75 1.70 -1.62
N LEU A 60 2.19 2.11 -0.42
CA LEU A 60 2.88 1.21 0.51
C LEU A 60 1.99 0.06 0.96
N SER A 61 0.72 0.34 1.25
CA SER A 61 -0.29 -0.67 1.61
C SER A 61 -0.49 -1.69 0.47
N ALA A 62 -0.54 -1.22 -0.78
CA ALA A 62 -0.64 -2.10 -1.95
C ALA A 62 0.64 -2.94 -2.16
N VAL A 63 1.83 -2.34 -2.02
CA VAL A 63 3.11 -3.04 -2.20
C VAL A 63 3.36 -4.09 -1.13
N LEU A 64 3.03 -3.76 0.11
CA LEU A 64 3.18 -4.65 1.28
C LEU A 64 1.99 -5.61 1.44
N ASN A 65 0.95 -5.47 0.61
CA ASN A 65 -0.29 -6.25 0.65
C ASN A 65 -0.94 -6.24 2.05
N LEU A 66 -1.06 -5.04 2.63
CA LEU A 66 -1.57 -4.87 3.98
C LEU A 66 -3.09 -5.05 4.05
N PRO A 67 -3.63 -5.65 5.12
CA PRO A 67 -5.06 -5.67 5.37
C PRO A 67 -5.56 -4.24 5.58
N GLY A 68 -6.67 -3.88 4.92
CA GLY A 68 -7.26 -2.53 5.01
C GLY A 68 -6.99 -1.62 3.80
N ALA A 69 -6.23 -2.06 2.78
CA ALA A 69 -6.07 -1.32 1.53
C ALA A 69 -7.43 -0.99 0.85
N ALA A 70 -8.39 -1.91 0.92
CA ALA A 70 -9.74 -1.68 0.40
C ALA A 70 -10.47 -0.55 1.16
N ILE A 71 -10.34 -0.52 2.48
CA ILE A 71 -10.93 0.52 3.34
C ILE A 71 -10.27 1.88 3.03
N MET A 72 -8.95 1.90 2.84
CA MET A 72 -8.24 3.11 2.39
C MET A 72 -8.75 3.62 1.04
N SER A 73 -9.02 2.75 0.07
CA SER A 73 -9.58 3.18 -1.22
C SER A 73 -10.94 3.85 -1.06
N LEU A 74 -11.78 3.37 -0.13
CA LEU A 74 -13.05 4.00 0.20
C LEU A 74 -12.83 5.35 0.91
N ALA A 75 -11.88 5.41 1.85
CA ALA A 75 -11.51 6.64 2.55
C ALA A 75 -11.01 7.71 1.59
N ILE A 76 -10.19 7.34 0.60
CA ILE A 76 -9.69 8.26 -0.45
C ILE A 76 -10.86 8.88 -1.23
N GLY A 77 -11.81 8.06 -1.68
CA GLY A 77 -12.99 8.55 -2.40
C GLY A 77 -13.91 9.41 -1.53
N PHE A 78 -13.99 9.10 -0.24
CA PHE A 78 -14.79 9.84 0.73
C PHE A 78 -14.19 11.21 1.08
N ILE A 79 -12.87 11.26 1.34
CA ILE A 79 -12.17 12.48 1.79
C ILE A 79 -11.92 13.44 0.64
N PHE A 80 -11.41 12.95 -0.50
CA PHE A 80 -11.01 13.82 -1.63
C PHE A 80 -12.12 13.98 -2.69
N GLY A 81 -13.27 13.33 -2.47
CA GLY A 81 -14.39 13.34 -3.40
C GLY A 81 -14.14 12.53 -4.68
N ARG A 82 -15.09 12.60 -5.62
CA ARG A 82 -15.12 11.73 -6.80
C ARG A 82 -13.91 11.89 -7.71
N TRP A 83 -13.59 13.11 -8.14
CA TRP A 83 -12.58 13.34 -9.17
C TRP A 83 -11.16 13.14 -8.64
N TYR A 84 -10.81 13.84 -7.56
CA TYR A 84 -9.48 13.74 -6.95
C TYR A 84 -9.27 12.38 -6.29
N GLY A 85 -10.29 11.81 -5.64
CA GLY A 85 -10.20 10.47 -5.05
C GLY A 85 -9.98 9.38 -6.09
N VAL A 86 -10.72 9.39 -7.21
CA VAL A 86 -10.50 8.43 -8.31
C VAL A 86 -9.11 8.61 -8.92
N LEU A 87 -8.70 9.85 -9.18
CA LEU A 87 -7.36 10.12 -9.72
C LEU A 87 -6.28 9.58 -8.78
N LEU A 88 -6.36 9.91 -7.48
CA LEU A 88 -5.40 9.43 -6.49
C LEU A 88 -5.37 7.91 -6.43
N ALA A 89 -6.53 7.27 -6.27
CA ALA A 89 -6.63 5.82 -6.13
C ALA A 89 -6.12 5.08 -7.38
N SER A 90 -6.46 5.54 -8.59
CA SER A 90 -6.03 4.90 -9.84
C SER A 90 -4.53 5.02 -10.07
N PHE A 91 -3.95 6.21 -9.86
CA PHE A 91 -2.51 6.43 -10.03
C PHE A 91 -1.71 5.68 -8.96
N ALA A 92 -2.12 5.78 -7.69
CA ALA A 92 -1.47 5.07 -6.60
C ALA A 92 -1.55 3.55 -6.76
N SER A 93 -2.70 3.01 -7.18
CA SER A 93 -2.84 1.57 -7.46
C SER A 93 -1.95 1.12 -8.62
N THR A 94 -1.86 1.91 -9.69
CA THR A 94 -0.99 1.61 -10.84
C THR A 94 0.48 1.61 -10.44
N ILE A 95 0.93 2.61 -9.68
CA ILE A 95 2.29 2.68 -9.16
C ILE A 95 2.58 1.50 -8.22
N GLY A 96 1.67 1.20 -7.29
CA GLY A 96 1.78 0.05 -6.40
C GLY A 96 1.91 -1.27 -7.16
N ALA A 97 1.08 -1.50 -8.17
CA ALA A 97 1.13 -2.69 -9.02
C ALA A 97 2.47 -2.80 -9.77
N VAL A 98 2.96 -1.71 -10.38
CA VAL A 98 4.26 -1.69 -11.07
C VAL A 98 5.38 -2.06 -10.09
N LEU A 99 5.38 -1.50 -8.88
CA LEU A 99 6.37 -1.82 -7.85
C LEU A 99 6.31 -3.29 -7.42
N VAL A 100 5.12 -3.84 -7.21
CA VAL A 100 4.92 -5.27 -6.88
C VAL A 100 5.45 -6.17 -7.99
N PHE A 101 5.11 -5.90 -9.26
CA PHE A 101 5.61 -6.69 -10.37
C PHE A 101 7.13 -6.57 -10.54
N TRP A 102 7.69 -5.39 -10.27
CA TRP A 102 9.13 -5.20 -10.34
C TRP A 102 9.87 -5.96 -9.23
N LEU A 103 9.34 -5.94 -8.00
CA LEU A 103 9.80 -6.75 -6.89
C LEU A 103 9.68 -8.25 -7.21
N ALA A 104 8.53 -8.67 -7.74
CA ALA A 104 8.30 -10.06 -8.11
C ALA A 104 9.31 -10.54 -9.18
N ARG A 105 9.55 -9.72 -10.21
CA ARG A 105 10.57 -9.99 -11.23
C ARG A 105 11.96 -10.10 -10.61
N TYR A 106 12.33 -9.24 -9.67
CA TYR A 106 13.67 -9.29 -9.09
C TYR A 106 13.84 -10.49 -8.14
N LEU A 107 12.83 -10.81 -7.35
CA LEU A 107 12.89 -11.85 -6.33
C LEU A 107 12.68 -13.26 -6.90
N PHE A 108 11.69 -13.44 -7.78
CA PHE A 108 11.24 -14.77 -8.22
C PHE A 108 11.69 -15.16 -9.63
N ALA A 109 12.23 -14.26 -10.46
CA ALA A 109 12.54 -14.61 -11.85
C ALA A 109 13.59 -15.73 -12.00
N ASP A 110 14.58 -15.81 -11.12
CA ASP A 110 15.61 -16.86 -11.21
C ASP A 110 15.02 -18.23 -10.81
N TRP A 111 14.20 -18.25 -9.76
CA TRP A 111 13.50 -19.46 -9.33
C TRP A 111 12.51 -19.94 -10.39
N ALA A 112 11.76 -19.03 -11.00
CA ALA A 112 10.80 -19.35 -12.05
C ALA A 112 11.49 -19.94 -13.30
N ARG A 113 12.63 -19.36 -13.72
CA ARG A 113 13.43 -19.90 -14.83
C ARG A 113 13.94 -21.30 -14.54
N ALA A 114 14.57 -21.50 -13.38
CA ALA A 114 15.08 -22.82 -12.98
C ALA A 114 13.96 -23.86 -12.89
N ARG A 115 12.74 -23.47 -12.47
CA ARG A 115 11.61 -24.40 -12.43
C ARG A 115 11.14 -24.81 -13.82
N LEU A 116 11.09 -23.88 -14.77
CA LEU A 116 10.66 -24.14 -16.15
C LEU A 116 11.67 -25.01 -16.91
N GLU A 117 12.97 -24.77 -16.73
CA GLU A 117 14.05 -25.58 -17.34
C GLU A 117 14.05 -27.04 -16.86
N ASN A 118 13.63 -27.30 -15.61
CA ASN A 118 13.52 -28.66 -15.07
C ASN A 118 12.23 -29.40 -15.48
N MET A 119 11.35 -28.76 -16.27
CA MET A 119 10.12 -29.36 -16.78
C MET A 119 10.24 -29.83 -18.24
N GLU A 120 11.35 -29.51 -18.92
CA GLU A 120 11.80 -30.15 -20.17
C GLU A 120 12.66 -31.39 -19.88
#